data_AF-A0AAI9YAX6-F1
#
_entry.id   AF-A0AAI9YAX6-F1
#
_cell.length_a   1.000
_cell.length_b   1.000
_cell.length_c   1.000
_cell.angle_alpha   90.00
_cell.angle_beta   90.00
_cell.angle_gamma   90.00
#
_symmetry.space_group_name_H-M   'P 1'
#
loop_
_entity.id
_entity.type
_entity.pdbx_description
1 polymer ?
#
loop_
_entity_poly.entity_id
_entity_poly.type
_entity_poly.pdbx_seq_one_letter_code
_entity_poly.pdbx_strand_id
1 'polypeptide(L)'
;MEQGPFDSDDEELEWWDKLPLVLAVTSLLLRHQSRRRWKPESLAHMFSRLPRVQEVHYEPWRGWDNPTQNLTDKLPSQYAKTRIPRGEDVGTHDLRKPIRDIGQMIALTNLGLEHPAASYIADASHFFEIRLDWAWPNLKSLALTAKVLTPHEDSNEIEALLLAATAAAKNMLQLETMEIWNGRKGLAGLLRYQAFRPKREAVLLWRGTWKLATDSSVIHVWDTVTHQYDILRLRVSEEKLNEADIKSHGDAIHHLRLSSRVIRPVSLQQIQIEQKALEGVATVE
;
A
#
# COMPACT_ATOMS: atom_id res chain seq x y z
N MET A 1 24.38 20.32 14.08
CA MET A 1 23.48 19.16 14.21
C MET A 1 22.63 19.46 15.41
N GLU A 2 21.42 20.02 15.23
CA GLU A 2 20.44 19.92 16.32
C GLU A 2 19.86 18.52 16.19
N GLN A 3 20.18 17.68 17.17
CA GLN A 3 19.59 16.38 17.36
C GLN A 3 18.08 16.58 17.55
N GLY A 4 17.27 15.59 17.17
CA GLY A 4 15.85 15.61 17.48
C GLY A 4 15.64 15.68 19.01
N PRO A 5 14.39 15.61 19.49
CA PRO A 5 14.14 15.61 20.93
C PRO A 5 14.69 14.38 21.67
N PHE A 6 15.30 13.43 20.95
CA PHE A 6 15.86 12.19 21.46
C PHE A 6 17.32 12.07 21.02
N ASP A 7 18.17 11.60 21.94
CA ASP A 7 19.60 11.40 21.72
C ASP A 7 19.88 10.10 20.95
N SER A 8 18.92 9.16 20.93
CA SER A 8 19.00 7.89 20.18
C SER A 8 17.62 7.41 19.70
N ASP A 9 17.63 6.44 18.78
CA ASP A 9 16.42 5.75 18.33
C ASP A 9 15.77 4.95 19.47
N ASP A 10 16.57 4.30 20.32
CA ASP A 10 16.06 3.53 21.47
C ASP A 10 15.29 4.42 22.46
N GLU A 11 15.77 5.64 22.70
CA GLU A 11 15.09 6.60 23.57
C GLU A 11 13.74 7.03 22.98
N GLU A 12 13.66 7.23 21.67
CA GLU A 12 12.41 7.52 20.96
C GLU A 12 11.40 6.37 21.15
N LEU A 13 11.83 5.11 20.96
CA LEU A 13 10.96 3.93 21.08
C LEU A 13 10.49 3.72 22.52
N GLU A 14 11.38 3.85 23.50
CA GLU A 14 11.00 3.81 24.92
C GLU A 14 9.98 4.89 25.28
N TRP A 15 10.11 6.08 24.70
CA TRP A 15 9.16 7.16 24.91
C TRP A 15 7.77 6.81 24.39
N TRP A 16 7.66 6.21 23.20
CA TRP A 16 6.37 5.74 22.67
C TRP A 16 5.71 4.70 23.57
N ASP A 17 6.50 3.77 24.12
CA ASP A 17 5.99 2.70 24.99
C ASP A 17 5.46 3.20 26.33
N LYS A 18 5.97 4.35 26.81
CA LYS A 18 5.51 5.02 28.04
C LYS A 18 4.16 5.73 27.87
N LEU A 19 3.69 5.95 26.63
CA LEU A 19 2.40 6.62 26.39
C LEU A 19 1.21 5.71 26.78
N PRO A 20 0.12 6.30 27.30
CA PRO A 20 -1.08 5.54 27.65
C PRO A 20 -1.78 5.00 26.40
N LEU A 21 -2.48 3.88 26.56
CA LEU A 21 -3.36 3.35 25.51
C LEU A 21 -4.52 4.31 25.26
N VAL A 22 -4.75 4.68 24.00
CA VAL A 22 -5.83 5.58 23.59
C VAL A 22 -6.95 4.80 22.89
N LEU A 23 -8.02 4.54 23.63
CA LEU A 23 -9.18 3.79 23.11
C LEU A 23 -10.09 4.62 22.19
N ALA A 24 -9.97 5.95 22.20
CA ALA A 24 -10.86 6.83 21.46
C ALA A 24 -10.52 6.92 19.96
N VAL A 25 -9.30 6.56 19.56
CA VAL A 25 -8.85 6.67 18.18
C VAL A 25 -9.28 5.43 17.41
N THR A 26 -10.15 5.63 16.42
CA THR A 26 -10.62 4.58 15.50
C THR A 26 -10.11 4.75 14.08
N SER A 27 -9.61 5.93 13.71
CA SER A 27 -9.04 6.19 12.39
C SER A 27 -7.81 7.07 12.53
N LEU A 28 -6.73 6.71 11.83
CA LEU A 28 -5.47 7.44 11.79
C LEU A 28 -5.15 7.83 10.35
N LEU A 29 -4.86 9.12 10.14
CA LEU A 29 -4.55 9.67 8.83
C LEU A 29 -3.24 10.45 8.88
N LEU A 30 -2.21 9.90 8.25
CA LEU A 30 -0.90 10.48 8.08
C LEU A 30 -0.76 10.93 6.62
N ARG A 31 -1.05 12.20 6.36
CA ARG A 31 -1.19 12.70 4.99
C ARG A 31 0.13 13.05 4.32
N HIS A 32 0.10 13.01 2.99
CA HIS A 32 1.17 13.45 2.11
C HIS A 32 1.66 14.88 2.38
N GLN A 33 0.75 15.80 2.78
CA GLN A 33 1.13 17.20 3.03
C GLN A 33 2.06 17.36 4.23
N SER A 34 2.18 16.35 5.09
CA SER A 34 3.17 16.35 6.17
C SER A 34 4.60 16.35 5.63
N ARG A 35 4.82 15.87 4.39
CA ARG A 35 6.14 15.78 3.75
C ARG A 35 7.18 15.05 4.63
N ARG A 36 6.68 14.22 5.56
CA ARG A 36 7.46 13.49 6.55
C ARG A 36 7.38 12.02 6.30
N ARG A 37 8.54 11.37 6.34
CA ARG A 37 8.65 9.92 6.44
C ARG A 37 8.75 9.56 7.92
N TRP A 38 7.77 8.81 8.41
CA TRP A 38 7.87 8.20 9.72
C TRP A 38 8.78 6.99 9.66
N LYS A 39 9.64 6.82 10.70
CA LYS A 39 10.41 5.60 10.84
C LYS A 39 9.46 4.42 11.07
N PRO A 40 9.76 3.26 10.49
CA PRO A 40 8.98 2.05 10.71
C PRO A 40 8.66 1.72 12.16
N GLU A 41 9.68 1.76 12.99
CA GLU A 41 9.65 1.38 14.39
C GLU A 41 8.75 2.38 15.14
N SER A 42 8.89 3.68 14.88
CA SER A 42 8.01 4.71 15.48
C SER A 42 6.53 4.50 15.13
N LEU A 43 6.21 4.08 13.89
CA LEU A 43 4.82 3.76 13.52
C LEU A 43 4.30 2.53 14.26
N ALA A 44 5.11 1.48 14.38
CA ALA A 44 4.74 0.26 15.10
C ALA A 44 4.44 0.56 16.58
N HIS A 45 5.36 1.27 17.25
CA HIS A 45 5.17 1.66 18.64
C HIS A 45 3.98 2.60 18.82
N MET A 46 3.77 3.58 17.93
CA MET A 46 2.59 4.43 17.95
C MET A 46 1.29 3.63 17.80
N PHE A 47 1.19 2.74 16.80
CA PHE A 47 -0.04 1.97 16.58
C PHE A 47 -0.32 0.99 17.73
N SER A 48 0.72 0.48 18.40
CA SER A 48 0.56 -0.34 19.63
C SER A 48 -0.18 0.40 20.76
N ARG A 49 -0.15 1.75 20.75
CA ARG A 49 -0.88 2.59 21.72
C ARG A 49 -2.32 2.88 21.31
N LEU A 50 -2.75 2.47 20.12
CA LEU A 50 -4.07 2.79 19.56
C LEU A 50 -4.90 1.52 19.31
N PRO A 51 -5.28 0.77 20.36
CA PRO A 51 -5.83 -0.58 20.23
C PRO A 51 -7.24 -0.64 19.61
N ARG A 52 -7.90 0.50 19.36
CA ARG A 52 -9.19 0.57 18.68
C ARG A 52 -9.12 1.13 17.27
N VAL A 53 -7.92 1.33 16.72
CA VAL A 53 -7.76 1.79 15.34
C VAL A 53 -8.31 0.74 14.38
N GLN A 54 -9.22 1.21 13.54
CA GLN A 54 -9.94 0.48 12.52
C GLN A 54 -9.53 0.90 11.11
N GLU A 55 -8.84 2.02 10.96
CA GLU A 55 -8.51 2.55 9.66
C GLU A 55 -7.18 3.29 9.77
N VAL A 56 -6.20 2.91 8.94
CA VAL A 56 -4.91 3.56 8.86
C VAL A 56 -4.66 4.00 7.43
N HIS A 57 -4.61 5.31 7.22
CA HIS A 57 -4.22 5.92 5.96
C HIS A 57 -2.84 6.54 6.11
N TYR A 58 -1.83 5.98 5.46
CA TYR A 58 -0.52 6.60 5.36
C TYR A 58 -0.23 6.91 3.90
N GLU A 59 0.03 8.18 3.66
CA GLU A 59 0.36 8.70 2.35
C GLU A 59 1.77 9.29 2.45
N PRO A 60 2.84 8.46 2.44
CA PRO A 60 4.19 8.98 2.53
C PRO A 60 4.48 9.85 1.32
N TRP A 61 5.16 10.97 1.54
CA TRP A 61 5.76 11.70 0.43
C TRP A 61 6.93 10.90 -0.16
N ARG A 62 7.49 11.32 -1.30
CA ARG A 62 8.49 10.59 -2.12
C ARG A 62 9.58 9.89 -1.30
N GLY A 63 10.15 8.81 -1.85
CA GLY A 63 11.30 8.14 -1.25
C GLY A 63 12.47 9.11 -1.18
N TRP A 64 12.79 9.59 0.01
CA TRP A 64 13.94 10.47 0.24
C TRP A 64 15.05 9.74 0.94
N ASP A 65 16.27 10.08 0.54
CA ASP A 65 17.44 9.74 1.31
C ASP A 65 17.43 10.55 2.63
N ASN A 66 18.12 10.05 3.64
CA ASN A 66 18.19 10.70 4.95
C ASN A 66 18.62 12.18 4.87
N PRO A 67 19.58 12.58 3.99
CA PRO A 67 19.91 13.99 3.76
C PRO A 67 18.73 14.85 3.32
N THR A 68 17.90 14.40 2.38
CA THR A 68 16.75 15.15 1.86
C THR A 68 15.63 15.26 2.90
N GLN A 69 15.40 14.19 3.67
CA GLN A 69 14.45 14.21 4.81
C GLN A 69 14.88 15.24 5.86
N ASN A 70 16.15 15.23 6.26
CA ASN A 70 16.70 16.18 7.22
C ASN A 70 16.57 17.64 6.77
N LEU A 71 16.72 17.91 5.46
CA LEU A 71 16.55 19.26 4.93
C LEU A 71 15.11 19.74 5.09
N THR A 72 14.15 18.85 4.87
CA THR A 72 12.72 19.18 4.93
C THR A 72 12.22 19.31 6.35
N ASP A 73 12.69 18.47 7.28
CA ASP A 73 12.34 18.59 8.69
C ASP A 73 12.80 19.92 9.29
N LYS A 74 13.86 20.52 8.72
CA LYS A 74 14.38 21.85 9.08
C LYS A 74 13.66 23.01 8.39
N LEU A 75 12.88 22.78 7.34
CA LEU A 75 12.16 23.86 6.66
C LEU A 75 10.97 24.30 7.52
N PRO A 76 10.84 25.61 7.86
CA PRO A 76 9.66 26.09 8.56
C PRO A 76 8.40 25.75 7.75
N SER A 77 7.31 25.38 8.43
CA SER A 77 6.08 24.85 7.79
C SER A 77 5.50 25.75 6.68
N GLN A 78 5.76 27.06 6.73
CA GLN A 78 5.40 28.04 5.72
C GLN A 78 6.22 27.94 4.41
N TYR A 79 7.49 27.52 4.49
CA TYR A 79 8.37 27.30 3.33
C TYR A 79 8.33 25.85 2.84
N ALA A 80 8.09 24.92 3.75
CA ALA A 80 7.87 23.52 3.41
C ALA A 80 6.70 23.39 2.43
N LYS A 81 5.63 24.21 2.55
CA LYS A 81 4.45 24.23 1.67
C LYS A 81 4.70 24.78 0.25
N THR A 82 5.56 25.79 0.11
CA THR A 82 5.72 26.59 -1.11
C THR A 82 6.87 26.15 -2.00
N ARG A 83 7.89 25.49 -1.46
CA ARG A 83 8.93 24.83 -2.24
C ARG A 83 8.49 23.40 -2.52
N ILE A 84 8.48 22.99 -3.79
CA ILE A 84 8.64 21.58 -4.16
C ILE A 84 10.16 21.36 -4.15
N PRO A 85 10.76 20.75 -3.11
CA PRO A 85 12.11 20.21 -3.19
C PRO A 85 12.32 19.57 -4.56
N ARG A 86 13.33 20.05 -5.30
CA ARG A 86 13.82 19.36 -6.50
C ARG A 86 14.49 18.07 -6.01
N GLY A 87 13.67 17.08 -5.73
CA GLY A 87 14.08 15.71 -5.57
C GLY A 87 13.58 14.97 -6.79
N GLU A 88 14.49 14.35 -7.54
CA GLU A 88 14.09 13.32 -8.47
C GLU A 88 13.29 12.27 -7.70
N ASP A 89 12.23 11.73 -8.30
CA ASP A 89 11.76 10.41 -7.86
C ASP A 89 12.90 9.48 -8.24
N VAL A 90 13.89 9.30 -7.35
CA VAL A 90 15.16 8.62 -7.68
C VAL A 90 14.94 7.14 -8.04
N GLY A 91 13.68 6.68 -8.14
CA GLY A 91 13.34 5.31 -8.48
C GLY A 91 13.87 4.31 -7.46
N THR A 92 14.41 4.78 -6.34
CA THR A 92 14.97 3.95 -5.28
C THR A 92 13.80 3.39 -4.46
N HIS A 93 13.27 2.30 -5.00
CA HIS A 93 12.36 1.37 -4.32
C HIS A 93 12.87 0.95 -2.94
N ASP A 94 14.18 1.10 -2.69
CA ASP A 94 14.84 0.92 -1.40
C ASP A 94 14.40 1.89 -0.31
N LEU A 95 13.80 3.04 -0.66
CA LEU A 95 13.41 4.05 0.32
C LEU A 95 11.96 3.92 0.79
N ARG A 96 11.09 3.27 0.04
CA ARG A 96 9.74 2.90 0.51
C ARG A 96 9.76 1.49 1.07
N LYS A 97 10.65 1.15 2.01
CA LYS A 97 10.65 -0.20 2.60
C LYS A 97 9.35 -0.40 3.40
N PRO A 98 8.42 -1.23 2.91
CA PRO A 98 7.30 -1.67 3.72
C PRO A 98 7.85 -2.44 4.90
N ILE A 99 7.12 -2.39 5.99
CA ILE A 99 7.65 -2.78 7.28
C ILE A 99 6.96 -4.07 7.62
N ARG A 100 7.72 -5.16 7.66
CA ARG A 100 7.19 -6.50 7.91
C ARG A 100 6.29 -6.52 9.15
N ASP A 101 6.79 -5.92 10.23
CA ASP A 101 6.08 -5.87 11.51
C ASP A 101 4.79 -5.05 11.43
N ILE A 102 4.74 -4.00 10.59
CA ILE A 102 3.50 -3.25 10.40
C ILE A 102 2.52 -3.98 9.49
N GLY A 103 2.99 -4.71 8.46
CA GLY A 103 2.11 -5.57 7.66
C GLY A 103 1.38 -6.59 8.54
N GLN A 104 2.12 -7.26 9.42
CA GLN A 104 1.55 -8.22 10.37
C GLN A 104 0.71 -7.54 11.46
N MET A 105 1.14 -6.41 11.99
CA MET A 105 0.39 -5.70 13.02
C MET A 105 -0.92 -5.12 12.47
N ILE A 106 -0.92 -4.58 11.24
CA ILE A 106 -2.15 -4.17 10.55
C ILE A 106 -3.05 -5.39 10.34
N ALA A 107 -2.50 -6.53 9.91
CA ALA A 107 -3.27 -7.76 9.77
C ALA A 107 -3.92 -8.21 11.10
N LEU A 108 -3.20 -8.09 12.22
CA LEU A 108 -3.66 -8.38 13.59
C LEU A 108 -4.73 -7.39 14.08
N THR A 109 -4.54 -6.09 13.89
CA THR A 109 -5.51 -5.07 14.31
C THR A 109 -6.79 -5.13 13.48
N ASN A 110 -6.70 -5.66 12.26
CA ASN A 110 -7.79 -5.67 11.29
C ASN A 110 -8.74 -6.88 11.38
N LEU A 111 -8.59 -7.76 12.39
CA LEU A 111 -9.43 -8.97 12.55
C LEU A 111 -10.95 -8.68 12.59
N GLY A 112 -11.36 -7.48 13.00
CA GLY A 112 -12.77 -7.08 13.11
C GLY A 112 -13.33 -6.20 11.98
N LEU A 113 -12.55 -5.86 10.96
CA LEU A 113 -12.85 -4.75 10.04
C LEU A 113 -13.45 -5.16 8.71
N GLU A 114 -14.19 -4.23 8.09
CA GLU A 114 -14.81 -4.44 6.78
C GLU A 114 -13.98 -3.91 5.59
N HIS A 115 -13.23 -2.81 5.75
CA HIS A 115 -12.62 -2.08 4.62
C HIS A 115 -11.19 -1.51 4.88
N PRO A 116 -10.20 -2.28 5.32
CA PRO A 116 -8.83 -1.80 5.45
C PRO A 116 -8.20 -1.50 4.08
N ALA A 117 -7.59 -0.32 3.98
CA ALA A 117 -6.68 0.04 2.92
C ALA A 117 -5.34 0.40 3.55
N ALA A 118 -4.30 -0.41 3.33
CA ALA A 118 -2.97 -0.19 3.88
C ALA A 118 -2.00 0.07 2.73
N SER A 119 -2.11 1.25 2.14
CA SER A 119 -1.22 1.65 1.06
C SER A 119 0.13 2.09 1.63
N TYR A 120 1.22 1.66 1.00
CA TYR A 120 2.60 2.07 1.28
C TYR A 120 3.25 1.68 2.62
N ILE A 121 2.48 1.37 3.68
CA ILE A 121 3.05 0.96 4.99
C ILE A 121 3.35 -0.53 5.03
N ALA A 122 2.46 -1.32 4.44
CA ALA A 122 2.49 -2.78 4.46
C ALA A 122 2.70 -3.30 3.05
N ASP A 123 3.65 -4.22 2.89
CA ASP A 123 3.74 -5.01 1.68
C ASP A 123 2.70 -6.12 1.74
N ALA A 124 2.07 -6.41 0.62
CA ALA A 124 1.17 -7.54 0.49
C ALA A 124 1.86 -8.86 0.88
N SER A 125 3.14 -9.04 0.55
CA SER A 125 3.88 -10.26 0.90
C SER A 125 3.95 -10.47 2.42
N HIS A 126 4.19 -9.40 3.19
CA HIS A 126 4.24 -9.48 4.65
C HIS A 126 2.84 -9.55 5.29
N PHE A 127 1.86 -8.86 4.71
CA PHE A 127 0.47 -8.93 5.17
C PHE A 127 -0.10 -10.35 5.03
N PHE A 128 0.26 -11.04 3.94
CA PHE A 128 -0.13 -12.42 3.67
C PHE A 128 0.85 -13.47 4.22
N GLU A 129 1.76 -13.12 5.14
CA GLU A 129 2.47 -14.14 5.92
C GLU A 129 1.47 -14.80 6.89
N ILE A 130 0.72 -15.77 6.36
CA ILE A 130 -0.43 -16.37 7.03
C ILE A 130 0.02 -17.15 8.25
N ARG A 131 -0.63 -16.83 9.38
CA ARG A 131 -0.77 -17.78 10.47
C ARG A 131 -2.13 -18.47 10.39
N LEU A 132 -2.15 -19.78 10.57
CA LEU A 132 -3.34 -20.62 10.39
C LEU A 132 -4.49 -20.29 11.37
N ASP A 133 -4.20 -19.55 12.44
CA ASP A 133 -5.16 -19.11 13.45
C ASP A 133 -5.86 -17.77 13.11
N TRP A 134 -5.43 -17.08 12.05
CA TRP A 134 -6.00 -15.78 11.67
C TRP A 134 -7.27 -15.91 10.82
N ALA A 135 -8.32 -15.19 11.22
CA ALA A 135 -9.58 -15.08 10.49
C ALA A 135 -10.07 -13.63 10.45
N TRP A 136 -10.54 -13.19 9.29
CA TRP A 136 -11.12 -11.86 9.09
C TRP A 136 -12.59 -11.98 8.66
N PRO A 137 -13.49 -12.36 9.58
CA PRO A 137 -14.87 -12.74 9.25
C PRO A 137 -15.72 -11.60 8.68
N ASN A 138 -15.33 -10.34 8.93
CA ASN A 138 -16.07 -9.16 8.50
C ASN A 138 -15.45 -8.47 7.27
N LEU A 139 -14.29 -8.94 6.81
CA LEU A 139 -13.53 -8.25 5.78
C LEU A 139 -14.20 -8.35 4.41
N LYS A 140 -14.63 -7.21 3.87
CA LYS A 140 -15.29 -7.10 2.55
C LYS A 140 -14.36 -6.56 1.48
N SER A 141 -13.52 -5.59 1.81
CA SER A 141 -12.60 -4.97 0.85
C SER A 141 -11.19 -4.89 1.41
N LEU A 142 -10.20 -5.26 0.62
CA LEU A 142 -8.79 -5.16 0.98
C LEU A 142 -7.99 -4.58 -0.19
N ALA A 143 -7.11 -3.63 0.12
CA ALA A 143 -6.17 -3.09 -0.87
C ALA A 143 -4.76 -2.94 -0.29
N LEU A 144 -3.80 -3.56 -0.97
CA LEU A 144 -2.42 -3.69 -0.52
C LEU A 144 -1.45 -3.35 -1.65
N THR A 145 -0.36 -2.68 -1.29
CA THR A 145 0.76 -2.46 -2.20
C THR A 145 1.69 -3.67 -2.18
N ALA A 146 2.17 -4.13 -3.33
CA ALA A 146 3.10 -5.25 -3.44
C ALA A 146 4.33 -4.84 -4.24
N LYS A 147 5.49 -4.73 -3.59
CA LYS A 147 6.73 -4.36 -4.29
C LYS A 147 7.13 -5.35 -5.37
N VAL A 148 6.93 -6.62 -5.09
CA VAL A 148 7.30 -7.71 -5.99
C VAL A 148 6.48 -7.74 -7.28
N LEU A 149 5.35 -7.03 -7.33
CA LEU A 149 4.50 -6.94 -8.50
C LEU A 149 5.12 -6.01 -9.56
N THR A 150 6.21 -6.45 -10.21
CA THR A 150 6.90 -5.78 -11.31
C THR A 150 7.34 -6.79 -12.37
N PRO A 151 7.55 -6.41 -13.63
CA PRO A 151 7.89 -7.36 -14.71
C PRO A 151 9.33 -7.91 -14.64
N HIS A 152 10.18 -7.38 -13.75
CA HIS A 152 11.60 -7.73 -13.67
C HIS A 152 11.95 -8.56 -12.42
N GLU A 153 10.99 -8.78 -11.52
CA GLU A 153 11.17 -9.65 -10.35
C GLU A 153 11.02 -11.12 -10.73
N ASP A 154 11.51 -12.01 -9.88
CA ASP A 154 11.38 -13.45 -10.09
C ASP A 154 9.90 -13.86 -10.16
N SER A 155 9.53 -14.54 -11.25
CA SER A 155 8.18 -15.08 -11.46
C SER A 155 7.73 -15.93 -10.27
N ASN A 156 8.66 -16.59 -9.57
CA ASN A 156 8.39 -17.39 -8.39
C ASN A 156 7.87 -16.54 -7.21
N GLU A 157 8.39 -15.33 -7.01
CA GLU A 157 7.96 -14.49 -5.89
C GLU A 157 6.58 -13.87 -6.14
N ILE A 158 6.28 -13.52 -7.39
CA ILE A 158 4.94 -13.09 -7.80
C ILE A 158 3.96 -14.25 -7.57
N GLU A 159 4.27 -15.47 -8.03
CA GLU A 159 3.42 -16.64 -7.80
C GLU A 159 3.22 -16.90 -6.29
N ALA A 160 4.29 -16.85 -5.50
CA ALA A 160 4.21 -17.02 -4.05
C ALA A 160 3.29 -15.98 -3.38
N LEU A 161 3.38 -14.71 -3.77
CA LEU A 161 2.47 -13.67 -3.31
C LEU A 161 1.01 -13.98 -3.67
N LEU A 162 0.75 -14.42 -4.90
CA LEU A 162 -0.60 -14.72 -5.36
C LEU A 162 -1.18 -15.93 -4.62
N LEU A 163 -0.38 -16.96 -4.38
CA LEU A 163 -0.76 -18.11 -3.56
C LEU A 163 -1.04 -17.70 -2.10
N ALA A 164 -0.20 -16.86 -1.52
CA ALA A 164 -0.43 -16.32 -0.18
C ALA A 164 -1.73 -15.51 -0.10
N ALA A 165 -2.01 -14.66 -1.10
CA ALA A 165 -3.26 -13.92 -1.19
C ALA A 165 -4.48 -14.84 -1.26
N THR A 166 -4.42 -15.92 -2.05
CA THR A 166 -5.52 -16.90 -2.12
C THR A 166 -5.75 -17.63 -0.81
N ALA A 167 -4.68 -18.02 -0.12
CA ALA A 167 -4.78 -18.69 1.17
C ALA A 167 -5.35 -17.75 2.24
N ALA A 168 -5.00 -16.45 2.21
CA ALA A 168 -5.57 -15.45 3.11
C ALA A 168 -7.05 -15.23 2.80
N ALA A 169 -7.41 -15.18 1.51
CA ALA A 169 -8.79 -15.04 1.06
C ALA A 169 -9.70 -16.15 1.60
N LYS A 170 -9.22 -17.39 1.83
CA LYS A 170 -10.02 -18.47 2.43
C LYS A 170 -10.48 -18.18 3.86
N ASN A 171 -9.78 -17.28 4.55
CA ASN A 171 -10.10 -16.86 5.92
C ASN A 171 -10.88 -15.53 5.97
N MET A 172 -11.32 -15.00 4.83
CA MET A 172 -12.01 -13.70 4.69
C MET A 172 -13.46 -13.89 4.23
N LEU A 173 -14.33 -14.40 5.11
CA LEU A 173 -15.62 -14.98 4.69
C LEU A 173 -16.57 -14.02 3.95
N GLN A 174 -16.45 -12.72 4.20
CA GLN A 174 -17.26 -11.67 3.58
C GLN A 174 -16.56 -10.96 2.42
N LEU A 175 -15.41 -11.46 1.94
CA LEU A 175 -14.62 -10.77 0.92
C LEU A 175 -15.44 -10.56 -0.36
N GLU A 176 -15.48 -9.31 -0.80
CA GLU A 176 -16.11 -8.83 -2.03
C GLU A 176 -15.07 -8.27 -3.00
N THR A 177 -14.00 -7.66 -2.51
CA THR A 177 -12.94 -7.07 -3.34
C THR A 177 -11.57 -7.23 -2.69
N MET A 178 -10.61 -7.76 -3.43
CA MET A 178 -9.19 -7.75 -3.04
C MET A 178 -8.38 -7.12 -4.18
N GLU A 179 -7.57 -6.12 -3.85
CA GLU A 179 -6.72 -5.39 -4.78
C GLU A 179 -5.26 -5.46 -4.33
N ILE A 180 -4.41 -6.05 -5.16
CA ILE A 180 -2.95 -6.08 -4.95
C ILE A 180 -2.33 -5.30 -6.09
N TRP A 181 -1.58 -4.25 -5.77
CA TRP A 181 -1.14 -3.31 -6.79
C TRP A 181 0.27 -2.77 -6.58
N ASN A 182 0.87 -2.27 -7.65
CA ASN A 182 2.12 -1.52 -7.62
C ASN A 182 2.14 -0.47 -8.73
N GLY A 183 2.92 0.59 -8.52
CA GLY A 183 3.01 1.69 -9.45
C GLY A 183 4.30 2.50 -9.32
N ARG A 184 4.85 2.95 -10.43
CA ARG A 184 5.89 4.00 -10.54
C ARG A 184 5.87 4.55 -11.97
N LYS A 185 6.72 5.52 -12.28
CA LYS A 185 6.94 5.93 -13.67
C LYS A 185 7.23 4.70 -14.55
N GLY A 186 6.48 4.57 -15.65
CA GLY A 186 6.52 3.48 -16.62
C GLY A 186 5.89 2.16 -16.18
N LEU A 187 5.50 2.02 -14.91
CA LEU A 187 5.05 0.75 -14.36
C LEU A 187 3.73 0.93 -13.61
N ALA A 188 2.73 0.14 -13.97
CA ALA A 188 1.51 0.03 -13.21
C ALA A 188 0.98 -1.40 -13.33
N GLY A 189 0.63 -2.03 -12.20
CA GLY A 189 0.03 -3.35 -12.16
C GLY A 189 -0.99 -3.46 -11.04
N LEU A 190 -2.13 -4.07 -11.34
CA LEU A 190 -3.21 -4.35 -10.41
C LEU A 190 -3.76 -5.74 -10.71
N LEU A 191 -3.71 -6.60 -9.70
CA LEU A 191 -4.58 -7.77 -9.63
C LEU A 191 -5.80 -7.42 -8.78
N ARG A 192 -6.99 -7.59 -9.34
CA ARG A 192 -8.25 -7.43 -8.64
C ARG A 192 -9.04 -8.72 -8.65
N TYR A 193 -9.36 -9.24 -7.47
CA TYR A 193 -10.46 -10.17 -7.29
C TYR A 193 -11.71 -9.39 -6.91
N GLN A 194 -12.84 -9.68 -7.56
CA GLN A 194 -14.12 -9.08 -7.24
C GLN A 194 -15.24 -10.12 -7.27
N ALA A 195 -15.94 -10.29 -6.15
CA ALA A 195 -17.06 -11.21 -6.01
C ALA A 195 -18.39 -10.47 -6.10
N PHE A 196 -19.30 -11.00 -6.93
CA PHE A 196 -20.67 -10.54 -7.10
C PHE A 196 -21.63 -11.61 -6.55
N ARG A 197 -21.74 -11.69 -5.22
CA ARG A 197 -22.52 -12.73 -4.52
C ARG A 197 -23.96 -12.90 -5.03
N PRO A 198 -24.74 -11.83 -5.29
CA PRO A 198 -26.10 -12.00 -5.83
C PRO A 198 -26.15 -12.70 -7.19
N LYS A 199 -25.09 -12.59 -7.99
CA LYS A 199 -24.97 -13.24 -9.31
C LYS A 199 -24.24 -14.58 -9.23
N ARG A 200 -23.65 -14.92 -8.07
CA ARG A 200 -22.76 -16.07 -7.88
C ARG A 200 -21.62 -16.11 -8.91
N GLU A 201 -21.09 -14.94 -9.25
CA GLU A 201 -19.96 -14.77 -10.17
C GLU A 201 -18.82 -14.04 -9.47
N ALA A 202 -17.58 -14.33 -9.87
CA ALA A 202 -16.40 -13.54 -9.52
C ALA A 202 -15.59 -13.20 -10.77
N VAL A 203 -14.83 -12.12 -10.68
CA VAL A 203 -13.89 -11.68 -11.71
C VAL A 203 -12.51 -11.58 -11.10
N LEU A 204 -11.54 -12.24 -11.72
CA LEU A 204 -10.12 -12.01 -11.50
C LEU A 204 -9.58 -11.19 -12.67
N LEU A 205 -9.30 -9.91 -12.42
CA LEU A 205 -8.83 -8.94 -13.39
C LEU A 205 -7.32 -8.70 -13.18
N TRP A 206 -6.55 -8.83 -14.26
CA TRP A 206 -5.23 -8.22 -14.36
C TRP A 206 -5.33 -6.92 -15.15
N ARG A 207 -4.87 -5.81 -14.58
CA ARG A 207 -4.74 -4.52 -15.28
C ARG A 207 -3.34 -3.98 -15.11
N GLY A 208 -2.56 -3.85 -16.18
CA GLY A 208 -1.17 -3.40 -16.04
C GLY A 208 -0.44 -3.07 -17.33
N THR A 209 0.76 -2.50 -17.20
CA THR A 209 1.62 -2.10 -18.33
C THR A 209 2.34 -3.30 -18.97
N TRP A 210 2.31 -4.47 -18.33
CA TRP A 210 2.81 -5.73 -18.85
C TRP A 210 1.77 -6.85 -18.72
N LYS A 211 2.01 -7.97 -19.39
CA LYS A 211 1.20 -9.18 -19.27
C LYS A 211 1.66 -9.98 -18.05
N LEU A 212 0.75 -10.25 -17.11
CA LEU A 212 1.04 -11.14 -16.00
C LEU A 212 1.00 -12.58 -16.50
N ALA A 213 2.13 -13.28 -16.45
CA ALA A 213 2.18 -14.72 -16.67
C ALA A 213 1.50 -15.42 -15.50
N THR A 214 0.17 -15.46 -15.55
CA THR A 214 -0.63 -16.13 -14.53
C THR A 214 -0.75 -17.58 -14.95
N ASP A 215 -0.03 -18.47 -14.28
CA ASP A 215 -0.14 -19.90 -14.55
C ASP A 215 -1.56 -20.39 -14.20
N SER A 216 -1.96 -21.46 -14.86
CA SER A 216 -3.11 -22.29 -14.53
C SER A 216 -3.21 -22.64 -13.04
N SER A 217 -2.07 -22.76 -12.34
CA SER A 217 -2.00 -22.99 -10.88
C SER A 217 -2.74 -21.88 -10.10
N VAL A 218 -2.36 -20.62 -10.29
CA VAL A 218 -2.93 -19.47 -9.58
C VAL A 218 -4.42 -19.32 -9.86
N ILE A 219 -4.83 -19.47 -11.13
CA ILE A 219 -6.25 -19.41 -11.52
C ILE A 219 -7.04 -20.53 -10.83
N HIS A 220 -6.50 -21.75 -10.80
CA HIS A 220 -7.14 -22.88 -10.13
C HIS A 220 -7.30 -22.62 -8.63
N VAL A 221 -6.30 -22.07 -7.95
CA VAL A 221 -6.43 -21.78 -6.51
C VAL A 221 -7.48 -20.68 -6.25
N TRP A 222 -7.53 -19.63 -7.07
CA TRP A 222 -8.61 -18.63 -6.97
C TRP A 222 -10.00 -19.23 -7.24
N ASP A 223 -10.09 -20.22 -8.12
CA ASP A 223 -11.34 -20.96 -8.35
C ASP A 223 -11.72 -21.80 -7.11
N THR A 224 -10.77 -22.38 -6.37
CA THR A 224 -11.12 -23.04 -5.10
C THR A 224 -11.69 -22.07 -4.06
N VAL A 225 -11.20 -20.83 -4.02
CA VAL A 225 -11.70 -19.77 -3.12
C VAL A 225 -13.13 -19.39 -3.49
N THR A 226 -13.47 -19.35 -4.78
CA THR A 226 -14.83 -18.96 -5.23
C THR A 226 -15.87 -20.00 -4.83
N HIS A 227 -15.54 -21.29 -4.92
CA HIS A 227 -16.43 -22.38 -4.49
C HIS A 227 -16.79 -22.30 -3.00
N GLN A 228 -15.85 -21.85 -2.14
CA GLN A 228 -16.12 -21.62 -0.72
C GLN A 228 -17.16 -20.52 -0.48
N TYR A 229 -17.30 -19.59 -1.42
CA TYR A 229 -18.27 -18.49 -1.37
C TYR A 229 -19.59 -18.76 -2.08
N ASP A 230 -19.85 -20.02 -2.45
CA ASP A 230 -20.99 -20.40 -3.29
C ASP A 230 -21.03 -19.65 -4.64
N ILE A 231 -19.85 -19.24 -5.13
CA ILE A 231 -19.68 -18.61 -6.43
C ILE A 231 -19.48 -19.72 -7.46
N LEU A 232 -20.31 -19.72 -8.49
CA LEU A 232 -20.36 -20.78 -9.51
C LEU A 232 -19.41 -20.55 -10.68
N ARG A 233 -18.93 -19.32 -10.86
CA ARG A 233 -18.13 -18.96 -12.04
C ARG A 233 -17.09 -17.90 -11.71
N LEU A 234 -15.83 -18.24 -11.90
CA LEU A 234 -14.72 -17.30 -11.97
C LEU A 234 -14.46 -16.90 -13.43
N ARG A 235 -14.48 -15.60 -13.73
CA ARG A 235 -14.08 -15.05 -15.03
C ARG A 235 -12.69 -14.42 -14.89
N VAL A 236 -11.79 -14.72 -15.81
CA VAL A 236 -10.48 -14.08 -15.88
C VAL A 236 -10.51 -13.01 -16.97
N SER A 237 -10.02 -11.81 -16.66
CA SER A 237 -9.97 -10.67 -17.58
C SER A 237 -8.60 -10.02 -17.53
N GLU A 238 -8.17 -9.47 -18.66
CA GLU A 238 -6.89 -8.78 -18.81
C GLU A 238 -7.11 -7.43 -19.51
N GLU A 239 -6.55 -6.37 -18.93
CA GLU A 239 -6.59 -5.01 -19.46
C GLU A 239 -5.19 -4.40 -19.54
N LYS A 240 -4.69 -4.19 -20.76
CA LYS A 240 -3.36 -3.61 -20.97
C LYS A 240 -3.39 -2.08 -20.82
N LEU A 241 -2.44 -1.56 -20.06
CA LEU A 241 -2.13 -0.14 -19.95
C LEU A 241 -0.97 0.23 -20.87
N ASN A 242 -0.96 1.47 -21.34
CA ASN A 242 0.20 2.01 -22.05
C ASN A 242 1.21 2.57 -21.03
N GLU A 243 2.44 2.07 -21.10
CA GLU A 243 3.56 2.53 -20.26
C GLU A 243 3.79 4.05 -20.38
N ALA A 244 3.62 4.62 -21.58
CA ALA A 244 3.84 6.05 -21.83
C ALA A 244 2.86 6.97 -21.08
N ASP A 245 1.70 6.44 -20.67
CA ASP A 245 0.71 7.18 -19.89
C ASP A 245 1.09 7.25 -18.39
N ILE A 246 1.97 6.35 -17.94
CA ILE A 246 2.37 6.25 -16.54
C ILE A 246 3.60 7.13 -16.29
N LYS A 247 3.40 8.44 -16.24
CA LYS A 247 4.52 9.39 -16.04
C LYS A 247 5.01 9.45 -14.61
N SER A 248 4.16 9.01 -13.67
CA SER A 248 4.46 9.03 -12.25
C SER A 248 3.69 7.99 -11.48
N HIS A 249 4.02 7.89 -10.20
CA HIS A 249 3.28 7.09 -9.25
C HIS A 249 1.80 7.51 -9.11
N GLY A 250 1.51 8.82 -9.12
CA GLY A 250 0.14 9.33 -9.09
C GLY A 250 -0.64 8.92 -10.34
N ASP A 251 0.01 8.93 -11.50
CA ASP A 251 -0.61 8.46 -12.74
C ASP A 251 -0.88 6.96 -12.70
N ALA A 252 0.03 6.15 -12.12
CA ALA A 252 -0.23 4.73 -11.91
C ALA A 252 -1.54 4.51 -11.12
N ILE A 253 -1.71 5.17 -9.96
CA ILE A 253 -2.95 5.06 -9.16
C ILE A 253 -4.18 5.46 -9.98
N HIS A 254 -4.09 6.58 -10.71
CA HIS A 254 -5.17 7.07 -11.54
C HIS A 254 -5.58 6.07 -12.63
N HIS A 255 -4.59 5.53 -13.36
CA HIS A 255 -4.81 4.64 -14.50
C HIS A 255 -5.19 3.21 -14.09
N LEU A 256 -4.80 2.75 -12.89
CA LEU A 256 -5.19 1.45 -12.34
C LEU A 256 -6.67 1.40 -11.91
N ARG A 257 -7.31 2.55 -11.67
CA ARG A 257 -8.74 2.65 -11.32
C ARG A 257 -9.12 1.78 -10.13
N LEU A 258 -8.30 1.80 -9.07
CA LEU A 258 -8.53 1.09 -7.81
C LEU A 258 -9.93 1.41 -7.26
N SER A 259 -10.64 0.38 -6.79
CA SER A 259 -11.98 0.51 -6.18
C SER A 259 -11.89 1.02 -4.75
N SER A 260 -10.80 0.66 -4.07
CA SER A 260 -10.45 1.17 -2.75
C SER A 260 -9.82 2.57 -2.79
N ARG A 261 -10.04 3.35 -1.72
CA ARG A 261 -9.35 4.64 -1.52
C ARG A 261 -7.95 4.40 -0.96
N VAL A 262 -7.02 3.98 -1.80
CA VAL A 262 -5.58 3.83 -1.46
C VAL A 262 -4.89 5.18 -1.17
N ILE A 263 -5.44 6.25 -1.73
CA ILE A 263 -5.01 7.62 -1.51
C ILE A 263 -6.23 8.54 -1.59
N ARG A 264 -6.25 9.61 -0.80
CA ARG A 264 -7.33 10.60 -0.91
C ARG A 264 -7.23 11.37 -2.22
N PRO A 265 -8.38 11.71 -2.86
CA PRO A 265 -8.38 12.46 -4.13
C PRO A 265 -7.57 13.76 -4.09
N VAL A 266 -7.60 14.49 -2.97
CA VAL A 266 -6.82 15.72 -2.79
C VAL A 266 -5.32 15.44 -2.79
N SER A 267 -4.87 14.38 -2.10
CA SER A 267 -3.45 13.99 -2.07
C SER A 267 -3.00 13.49 -3.44
N LEU A 268 -3.84 12.75 -4.16
CA LEU A 268 -3.56 12.32 -5.54
C LEU A 268 -3.39 13.51 -6.49
N GLN A 269 -4.31 14.48 -6.43
CA GLN A 269 -4.22 15.71 -7.23
C GLN A 269 -2.93 16.47 -6.93
N GLN A 270 -2.55 16.57 -5.65
CA GLN A 270 -1.29 17.21 -5.26
C GLN A 270 -0.07 16.48 -5.80
N ILE A 271 -0.01 15.15 -5.71
CA ILE A 271 1.08 14.35 -6.30
C ILE A 271 1.21 14.63 -7.80
N GLN A 272 0.08 14.66 -8.52
CA GLN A 272 0.07 14.91 -9.96
C GLN A 272 0.48 16.34 -10.30
N ILE A 273 0.06 17.35 -9.54
CA ILE A 273 0.47 18.75 -9.72
C ILE A 273 1.97 18.90 -9.46
N GLU A 274 2.47 18.33 -8.35
CA GLU A 274 3.88 18.38 -7.99
C GLU A 274 4.75 17.70 -9.06
N GLN A 275 4.31 16.57 -9.59
CA GLN A 275 5.01 15.89 -10.68
C GLN A 275 5.05 16.74 -11.95
N LYS A 276 3.91 17.30 -12.38
CA LYS A 276 3.85 18.15 -13.59
C LYS A 276 4.74 19.38 -13.45
N ALA A 277 4.82 19.95 -12.25
CA ALA A 277 5.72 21.07 -11.98
C ALA A 277 7.20 20.68 -12.12
N LEU A 278 7.58 19.44 -11.83
CA LEU A 278 8.94 18.93 -12.01
C LEU A 278 9.28 18.62 -13.47
N GLU A 279 8.33 18.07 -14.25
CA GLU A 279 8.52 17.77 -15.68
C GLU A 279 8.74 19.04 -16.53
N GLY A 280 8.30 20.21 -16.06
CA GLY A 280 8.52 21.51 -16.71
C GLY A 280 9.85 22.20 -16.36
N VAL A 281 10.67 21.62 -15.48
CA VAL A 281 11.97 22.16 -15.09
C VAL A 281 13.05 21.45 -15.87
N ALA A 282 13.71 22.14 -16.80
CA ALA A 282 14.90 21.62 -17.46
C ALA A 282 15.93 21.24 -16.38
N THR A 283 16.39 19.98 -16.42
CA THR A 283 17.60 19.56 -15.71
C THR A 283 18.75 20.39 -16.26
N VAL A 284 19.20 21.35 -15.48
CA VAL A 284 20.48 22.01 -15.72
C VAL A 284 21.52 20.97 -15.34
N GLU A 285 22.18 20.40 -16.36
CA GLU A 285 23.39 19.59 -16.20
C GLU A 285 24.50 20.38 -15.50
#